data_AF-A0ABC9YBU1-F1
#
_entry.id   AF-A0ABC9YBU1-F1
#
_cell.length_a   1.000
_cell.length_b   1.000
_cell.length_c   1.000
_cell.angle_alpha   90.00
_cell.angle_beta   90.00
_cell.angle_gamma   90.00
#
_symmetry.space_group_name_H-M   'P 1'
#
loop_
_entity.id
_entity.type
_entity.pdbx_description
1 polymer ?
#
loop_
_entity_poly.entity_id
_entity_poly.type
_entity_poly.pdbx_seq_one_letter_code
_entity_poly.pdbx_strand_id
1 'polypeptide(L)'
;MVANALWGWLQQSKQSNWQRRGKPIWAAPLWQAIAARLEKLVVKVRHVDAHVPKSRATEEHQNDQQVDQDAKIEVAQVDLDWQPKGELFIARWAHDTSGHQGRDATYRWVRDQGVDLSMDTISQVIHQCETCATIKQAKRVKPL
;
A
#
# COMPACT_ATOMS: atom_id res chain seq x y z
N MET A 1 21.36 -6.04 1.05
CA MET A 1 21.30 -5.08 2.18
C MET A 1 20.99 -5.73 3.53
N VAL A 2 19.97 -6.59 3.62
CA VAL A 2 19.52 -7.20 4.89
C VAL A 2 20.59 -8.10 5.54
N ALA A 3 21.25 -8.97 4.78
CA ALA A 3 22.31 -9.83 5.30
C ALA A 3 23.46 -9.04 5.96
N ASN A 4 23.93 -7.97 5.30
CA ASN A 4 24.98 -7.10 5.85
C ASN A 4 24.51 -6.34 7.10
N ALA A 5 23.25 -5.92 7.13
CA ALA A 5 22.68 -5.25 8.29
C ALA A 5 22.56 -6.21 9.49
N LEU A 6 22.11 -7.44 9.27
CA LEU A 6 21.99 -8.47 10.30
C LEU A 6 23.35 -8.94 10.84
N TRP A 7 24.31 -9.18 9.94
CA TRP A 7 25.63 -9.69 10.30
C TRP A 7 26.56 -8.61 10.88
N GLY A 8 26.59 -7.43 10.26
CA GLY A 8 27.59 -6.39 10.57
C GLY A 8 27.08 -5.20 11.36
N TRP A 9 25.81 -4.78 11.18
CA TRP A 9 25.35 -3.49 11.70
C TRP A 9 24.39 -3.59 12.89
N LEU A 10 23.75 -4.74 13.11
CA LEU A 10 22.73 -4.90 14.14
C LEU A 10 23.28 -4.62 15.54
N GLN A 11 24.44 -5.21 15.87
CA GLN A 11 25.10 -5.01 17.16
C GLN A 11 25.57 -3.55 17.34
N GLN A 12 26.21 -2.99 16.32
CA GLN A 12 26.69 -1.60 16.35
C GLN A 12 25.54 -0.59 16.45
N SER A 13 24.41 -0.87 15.79
CA SER A 13 23.19 -0.07 15.88
C SER A 13 22.60 -0.13 17.28
N LYS A 14 22.55 -1.32 17.90
CA LYS A 14 22.07 -1.49 19.28
C LYS A 14 22.92 -0.70 20.28
N GLN A 15 24.25 -0.77 20.14
CA GLN A 15 25.20 0.00 20.98
C GLN A 15 25.06 1.51 20.82
N SER A 16 24.67 1.97 19.62
CA SER A 16 24.43 3.39 19.32
C SER A 16 23.00 3.84 19.65
N ASN A 17 22.25 3.05 20.44
CA ASN A 17 20.83 3.25 20.73
C ASN A 17 19.98 3.49 19.46
N TRP A 18 20.28 2.77 18.39
CA TRP A 18 19.60 2.85 17.10
C TRP A 18 19.66 4.24 16.44
N GLN A 19 20.70 5.02 16.76
CA GLN A 19 20.92 6.35 16.22
C GLN A 19 22.25 6.46 15.48
N ARG A 20 22.29 7.36 14.49
CA ARG A 20 23.51 7.81 13.82
C ARG A 20 23.50 9.32 13.75
N ARG A 21 24.52 9.96 14.34
CA ARG A 21 24.62 11.44 14.45
C ARG A 21 23.38 12.09 15.10
N GLY A 22 22.85 11.47 16.15
CA GLY A 22 21.68 11.96 16.89
C GLY A 22 20.33 11.78 16.18
N LYS A 23 20.29 11.14 15.01
CA LYS A 23 19.05 10.80 14.31
C LYS A 23 18.80 9.29 14.36
N PRO A 24 17.54 8.83 14.48
CA PRO A 24 17.23 7.42 14.40
C PRO A 24 17.64 6.86 13.03
N ILE A 25 18.12 5.61 13.01
CA ILE A 25 18.38 4.92 11.76
C ILE A 25 17.07 4.62 11.03
N TRP A 26 17.14 4.45 9.70
CA TRP A 26 15.96 4.13 8.89
C TRP A 26 15.28 2.86 9.41
N ALA A 27 13.96 2.93 9.56
CA ALA A 27 13.12 1.85 10.08
C ALA A 27 13.59 1.29 11.45
N ALA A 28 14.14 2.14 12.33
CA ALA A 28 14.60 1.73 13.66
C ALA A 28 13.62 0.83 14.45
N PRO A 29 12.29 1.08 14.46
CA PRO A 29 11.34 0.19 15.15
C PRO A 29 11.31 -1.23 14.58
N LEU A 30 11.41 -1.39 13.25
CA LEU A 30 11.44 -2.70 12.61
C LEU A 30 12.73 -3.45 12.95
N TRP A 31 13.87 -2.77 12.91
CA TRP A 31 15.16 -3.37 13.29
C TRP A 31 15.22 -3.77 14.77
N GLN A 32 14.63 -2.98 15.67
CA GLN A 32 14.49 -3.33 17.09
C GLN A 32 13.64 -4.59 17.28
N ALA A 33 12.51 -4.68 16.59
CA ALA A 33 11.65 -5.86 16.63
C ALA A 33 12.35 -7.11 16.09
N ILE A 34 13.10 -6.98 14.99
CA ILE A 34 13.92 -8.06 14.42
C ILE A 34 14.98 -8.47 15.44
N ALA A 35 15.73 -7.53 16.03
CA ALA A 35 16.76 -7.85 17.02
C ALA A 35 16.21 -8.59 18.23
N ALA A 36 15.07 -8.15 18.77
CA ALA A 36 14.41 -8.81 19.91
C ALA A 36 13.97 -10.25 19.59
N ARG A 37 13.56 -10.52 18.34
CA ARG A 37 13.23 -11.88 17.89
C ARG A 37 14.49 -12.74 17.72
N LEU A 38 15.55 -12.17 17.15
CA LEU A 38 16.81 -12.87 16.90
C LEU A 38 17.57 -13.21 18.18
N GLU A 39 17.44 -12.42 19.26
CA GLU A 39 18.06 -12.72 20.56
C GLU A 39 17.70 -14.11 21.13
N LYS A 40 16.55 -14.66 20.71
CA LYS A 40 16.04 -15.95 21.18
C LYS A 40 16.33 -17.09 20.22
N LEU A 41 17.00 -16.83 19.10
CA LEU A 41 17.19 -17.79 18.02
C LEU A 41 18.66 -17.92 17.62
N VAL A 42 19.11 -19.15 17.38
CA VAL A 42 20.40 -19.38 16.72
C VAL A 42 20.18 -19.25 15.21
N VAL A 43 20.56 -18.09 14.65
CA VAL A 43 20.34 -17.78 13.23
C VAL A 43 21.63 -17.89 12.44
N LYS A 44 21.57 -18.61 11.32
CA LYS A 44 22.61 -18.62 10.29
C LYS A 44 22.14 -17.77 9.13
N VAL A 45 22.91 -16.74 8.80
CA VAL A 45 22.61 -15.85 7.67
C VAL A 45 23.44 -16.31 6.47
N ARG A 46 22.77 -16.54 5.34
CA ARG A 46 23.41 -16.84 4.06
C ARG A 46 22.93 -15.84 3.02
N HIS A 47 23.79 -15.56 2.05
CA HIS A 47 23.41 -14.80 0.87
C HIS A 47 23.23 -15.78 -0.29
N VAL A 48 22.05 -15.80 -0.88
CA VAL A 48 21.74 -16.58 -2.07
C VAL A 48 21.77 -15.64 -3.26
N ASP A 49 22.46 -16.01 -4.33
CA ASP A 49 22.43 -15.25 -5.58
C ASP A 49 21.09 -15.51 -6.28
N ALA A 50 20.36 -14.44 -6.59
CA ALA A 50 19.06 -14.51 -7.23
C ALA A 50 19.12 -14.84 -8.74
N HIS A 51 20.30 -14.77 -9.36
CA HIS A 51 20.46 -14.96 -10.81
C HIS A 51 21.03 -16.32 -11.19
N VAL A 52 20.72 -17.36 -10.42
CA VAL A 52 21.15 -18.73 -10.75
C VAL A 52 20.18 -19.35 -11.75
N PRO A 53 20.65 -19.90 -12.88
CA PRO A 53 19.79 -20.61 -13.81
C PRO A 53 19.11 -21.80 -13.12
N LYS A 54 17.85 -22.08 -13.44
CA LYS A 54 17.07 -23.17 -12.82
C LYS A 54 17.77 -24.53 -12.88
N SER A 55 18.57 -24.79 -13.91
CA SER A 55 19.36 -26.02 -14.05
C SER A 55 20.50 -26.18 -13.04
N ARG A 56 20.85 -25.12 -12.32
CA ARG A 56 21.86 -25.10 -11.25
C ARG A 56 21.28 -24.62 -9.90
N ALA A 57 19.96 -24.52 -9.79
CA ALA A 57 19.31 -24.03 -8.58
C ALA A 57 19.49 -25.02 -7.42
N THR A 58 20.01 -24.52 -6.30
CA THR A 58 20.05 -25.25 -5.03
C THR A 58 18.69 -25.20 -4.35
N GLU A 59 18.48 -26.04 -3.34
CA GLU A 59 17.27 -26.01 -2.50
C GLU A 59 17.05 -24.61 -1.88
N GLU A 60 18.12 -23.97 -1.41
CA GLU A 60 18.07 -22.60 -0.89
C GLU A 60 17.55 -21.60 -1.93
N HIS A 61 17.97 -21.72 -3.19
CA HIS A 61 17.46 -20.87 -4.28
C HIS A 61 15.98 -21.15 -4.59
N GLN A 62 15.55 -22.41 -4.53
CA GLN A 62 14.15 -22.77 -4.75
C GLN A 62 13.25 -22.20 -3.64
N ASN A 63 13.70 -22.27 -2.39
CA ASN A 63 13.01 -21.70 -1.24
C ASN A 63 12.92 -20.16 -1.33
N ASP A 64 14.03 -19.49 -1.68
CA ASP A 64 14.03 -18.03 -1.86
C ASP A 64 13.11 -17.61 -3.02
N GLN A 65 13.06 -18.39 -4.10
CA GLN A 65 12.14 -18.14 -5.22
C GLN A 65 10.67 -18.31 -4.81
N GLN A 66 10.36 -19.29 -3.95
CA GLN A 66 9.00 -19.46 -3.42
C GLN A 66 8.60 -18.27 -2.55
N VAL A 67 9.47 -17.84 -1.63
CA VAL A 67 9.20 -16.69 -0.76
C VAL A 67 9.04 -15.39 -1.56
N ASP A 68 9.82 -15.20 -2.62
CA ASP A 68 9.65 -14.06 -3.54
C ASP A 68 8.30 -14.09 -4.27
N GLN A 69 7.83 -15.27 -4.70
CA GLN A 69 6.51 -15.43 -5.29
C GLN A 69 5.40 -15.13 -4.30
N ASP A 70 5.50 -15.66 -3.08
CA ASP A 70 4.49 -15.45 -2.03
C ASP A 70 4.43 -13.96 -1.64
N ALA A 71 5.58 -13.30 -1.51
CA ALA A 71 5.65 -11.87 -1.23
C ALA A 71 5.02 -11.03 -2.36
N LYS A 72 5.23 -11.40 -3.63
CA LYS A 72 4.60 -10.74 -4.77
C LYS A 72 3.08 -10.93 -4.79
N ILE A 73 2.59 -12.10 -4.39
CA ILE A 73 1.15 -12.37 -4.27
C ILE A 73 0.55 -11.51 -3.16
N GLU A 74 1.21 -11.40 -2.01
CA GLU A 74 0.75 -10.56 -0.89
C GLU A 74 0.73 -9.08 -1.28
N VAL A 75 1.77 -8.57 -1.95
CA VAL A 75 1.79 -7.20 -2.48
C VAL A 75 0.68 -6.99 -3.50
N ALA A 76 0.46 -7.93 -4.41
CA ALA A 76 -0.62 -7.84 -5.38
C ALA A 76 -2.00 -7.82 -4.69
N GLN A 77 -2.19 -8.57 -3.60
CA GLN A 77 -3.43 -8.51 -2.82
C GLN A 77 -3.62 -7.17 -2.10
N VAL A 78 -2.55 -6.62 -1.51
CA VAL A 78 -2.59 -5.28 -0.89
C VAL A 78 -2.87 -4.20 -1.94
N ASP A 79 -2.30 -4.31 -3.13
CA ASP A 79 -2.55 -3.40 -4.24
C ASP A 79 -3.99 -3.52 -4.77
N LEU A 80 -4.54 -4.75 -4.82
CA LEU A 80 -5.95 -4.99 -5.13
C LEU A 80 -6.89 -4.46 -4.04
N ASP A 81 -6.50 -4.46 -2.77
CA ASP A 81 -7.26 -3.84 -1.68
C ASP A 81 -7.12 -2.30 -1.67
N TRP A 82 -6.04 -1.79 -2.26
CA TRP A 82 -5.77 -0.36 -2.40
C TRP A 82 -6.46 0.25 -3.62
N GLN A 83 -6.56 -0.47 -4.73
CA GLN A 83 -7.20 0.00 -5.96
C GLN A 83 -8.64 0.51 -5.73
N PRO A 84 -9.56 -0.26 -5.10
CA PRO A 84 -10.91 0.21 -4.79
C PRO A 84 -10.93 1.48 -3.93
N LYS A 85 -9.95 1.67 -3.04
CA LYS A 85 -9.82 2.87 -2.21
C LYS A 85 -9.35 4.07 -3.05
N GLY A 86 -8.42 3.86 -3.98
CA GLY A 86 -7.99 4.85 -4.95
C GLY A 86 -9.12 5.28 -5.89
N GLU A 87 -9.88 4.32 -6.41
CA GLU A 87 -11.04 4.57 -7.27
C GLU A 87 -12.12 5.39 -6.55
N LEU A 88 -12.43 5.07 -5.30
CA LEU A 88 -13.37 5.84 -4.48
C LEU A 88 -12.90 7.28 -4.25
N PHE A 89 -11.59 7.48 -4.04
CA PHE A 89 -11.01 8.81 -3.90
C PHE A 89 -11.15 9.63 -5.19
N ILE A 90 -10.79 9.07 -6.34
CA ILE A 90 -10.91 9.76 -7.63
C ILE A 90 -12.39 10.00 -7.98
N ALA A 91 -13.28 9.04 -7.72
CA ALA A 91 -14.72 9.22 -7.90
C ALA A 91 -15.27 10.37 -7.04
N ARG A 92 -14.84 10.48 -5.76
CA ARG A 92 -15.22 11.58 -4.87
C ARG A 92 -14.73 12.92 -5.40
N TRP A 93 -13.46 13.00 -5.77
CA TRP A 93 -12.86 14.22 -6.28
C TRP A 93 -13.51 14.67 -7.60
N ALA A 94 -13.77 13.73 -8.52
CA ALA A 94 -14.50 14.01 -9.75
C ALA A 94 -15.92 14.51 -9.47
N HIS A 95 -16.60 13.92 -8.48
CA HIS A 95 -17.95 14.32 -8.12
C HIS A 95 -18.01 15.77 -7.60
N ASP A 96 -17.10 16.10 -6.69
CA ASP A 96 -16.99 17.44 -6.11
C ASP A 96 -16.60 18.47 -7.19
N THR A 97 -15.64 18.13 -8.05
CA THR A 97 -15.18 19.01 -9.16
C THR A 97 -16.25 19.19 -10.23
N SER A 98 -17.09 18.18 -10.47
CA SER A 98 -18.25 18.27 -11.36
C SER A 98 -19.42 19.08 -10.75
N GLY A 99 -19.25 19.67 -9.57
CA GLY A 99 -20.22 20.55 -8.93
C GLY A 99 -21.46 19.82 -8.44
N HIS A 100 -21.33 18.57 -8.01
CA HIS A 100 -22.44 17.75 -7.53
C HIS A 100 -23.60 17.57 -8.54
N GLN A 101 -23.31 17.67 -9.84
CA GLN A 101 -24.30 17.57 -10.92
C GLN A 101 -24.82 16.15 -11.18
N GLY A 102 -24.34 15.17 -10.42
CA GLY A 102 -24.79 13.78 -10.48
C GLY A 102 -23.94 12.90 -11.39
N ARG A 103 -24.42 11.66 -11.57
CA ARG A 103 -23.64 10.53 -12.09
C ARG A 103 -23.01 10.79 -13.46
N ASP A 104 -23.79 11.32 -14.40
CA ASP A 104 -23.31 11.51 -15.77
C ASP A 104 -22.27 12.64 -15.88
N ALA A 105 -22.41 13.69 -15.06
CA ALA A 105 -21.44 14.77 -15.01
C ALA A 105 -20.11 14.29 -14.41
N THR A 106 -20.18 13.51 -13.32
CA THR A 106 -19.01 12.88 -12.71
C THR A 106 -18.35 11.88 -13.67
N TYR A 107 -19.11 11.05 -14.38
CA TYR A 107 -18.57 10.11 -15.38
C TYR A 107 -17.89 10.83 -16.54
N ARG A 108 -18.50 11.89 -17.09
CA ARG A 108 -17.86 12.70 -18.14
C ARG A 108 -16.54 13.31 -17.68
N TRP A 109 -16.51 13.90 -16.49
CA TRP A 109 -15.29 14.49 -15.94
C TRP A 109 -14.15 13.47 -15.83
N VAL A 110 -14.46 12.27 -15.31
CA VAL A 110 -13.49 11.17 -15.16
C VAL A 110 -12.92 10.76 -16.52
N ARG A 111 -13.78 10.62 -17.54
CA ARG A 111 -13.38 10.29 -18.91
C ARG A 111 -12.55 11.39 -19.58
N ASP A 112 -12.87 12.66 -19.33
CA ASP A 112 -12.10 13.80 -19.84
C ASP A 112 -10.69 13.85 -19.24
N GLN A 113 -10.49 13.31 -18.03
CA GLN A 113 -9.17 13.15 -17.40
C GLN A 113 -8.45 11.84 -17.81
N GLY A 114 -9.03 11.04 -18.71
CA GLY A 114 -8.45 9.78 -19.17
C GLY A 114 -8.44 8.67 -18.12
N VAL A 115 -9.18 8.83 -17.02
CA VAL A 115 -9.34 7.80 -16.00
C VAL A 115 -10.59 6.99 -16.35
N ASP A 116 -10.56 5.69 -16.10
CA ASP A 116 -11.74 4.83 -16.23
C ASP A 116 -12.18 4.42 -14.83
N LEU A 117 -13.42 4.72 -14.46
CA LEU A 117 -14.00 4.32 -13.18
C LEU A 117 -15.30 3.58 -13.41
N SER A 118 -15.54 2.56 -12.59
CA SER A 118 -16.78 1.83 -12.65
C SER A 118 -17.96 2.74 -12.33
N MET A 119 -19.05 2.47 -13.04
CA MET A 119 -20.31 3.18 -12.86
C MET A 119 -20.91 2.98 -11.45
N ASP A 120 -20.55 1.87 -10.79
CA ASP A 120 -20.98 1.54 -9.43
C ASP A 120 -20.20 2.36 -8.39
N THR A 121 -18.88 2.51 -8.58
CA THR A 121 -18.02 3.36 -7.73
C THR A 121 -18.52 4.81 -7.73
N ILE A 122 -18.84 5.35 -8.91
CA ILE A 122 -19.41 6.70 -9.05
C ILE A 122 -20.76 6.79 -8.32
N SER A 123 -21.63 5.80 -8.50
CA SER A 123 -22.96 5.77 -7.87
C SER A 123 -22.87 5.71 -6.34
N GLN A 124 -21.94 4.90 -5.82
CA GLN A 124 -21.68 4.77 -4.38
C GLN A 124 -21.25 6.10 -3.77
N VAL A 125 -20.28 6.78 -4.39
CA VAL A 125 -19.79 8.08 -3.93
C VAL A 125 -20.90 9.11 -3.88
N ILE A 126 -21.73 9.19 -4.92
CA ILE A 126 -22.84 10.14 -4.99
C ILE A 126 -23.89 9.84 -3.92
N HIS A 127 -24.23 8.56 -3.72
CA HIS A 127 -25.18 8.14 -2.68
C HIS A 127 -24.69 8.54 -1.28
N GLN A 128 -23.38 8.45 -1.05
CA GLN A 128 -22.74 8.81 0.22
C GLN A 128 -22.39 10.30 0.33
N CYS A 129 -22.75 11.16 -0.65
CA CYS A 129 -22.43 12.58 -0.60
C CYS A 129 -23.43 13.35 0.28
N GLU A 130 -22.96 13.86 1.42
CA GLU A 130 -23.77 14.67 2.35
C GLU A 130 -24.32 15.93 1.70
N THR A 131 -23.50 16.66 0.93
CA THR A 131 -23.94 17.86 0.20
C THR A 131 -25.11 17.56 -0.74
N CYS A 132 -25.04 16.46 -1.49
CA CYS A 132 -26.15 16.02 -2.34
C CYS A 132 -27.39 15.66 -1.52
N ALA A 133 -27.22 15.01 -0.36
CA ALA A 133 -28.32 14.70 0.54
C ALA A 133 -29.01 15.98 1.04
N THR A 134 -28.24 16.98 1.47
CA THR A 134 -28.76 18.29 1.90
C THR A 134 -29.48 19.03 0.76
N ILE A 135 -28.91 19.06 -0.45
CA ILE A 135 -29.55 19.65 -1.64
C ILE A 135 -30.89 18.96 -1.93
N LYS A 136 -30.93 17.62 -1.86
CA LYS A 136 -32.14 16.83 -2.09
C LYS A 136 -33.20 17.10 -1.03
N GLN A 137 -32.82 17.25 0.23
CA GLN A 137 -33.72 17.61 1.32
C GLN A 137 -34.27 19.04 1.14
N ALA A 138 -33.42 20.03 0.85
CA ALA A 138 -33.84 21.42 0.63
C ALA A 138 -34.84 21.56 -0.52
N LYS A 139 -34.67 20.77 -1.60
CA LYS A 139 -35.63 20.72 -2.72
C LYS A 139 -36.99 20.11 -2.33
N ARG A 140 -37.04 19.21 -1.35
CA ARG A 140 -38.28 18.57 -0.87
C ARG A 140 -39.09 19.45 0.09
N VAL A 141 -38.46 20.43 0.74
CA VAL A 141 -39.08 21.23 1.82
C VAL A 141 -39.69 22.55 1.32
N LYS A 142 -39.47 22.96 0.05
CA LYS A 142 -40.13 24.16 -0.49
C LYS A 142 -41.66 23.96 -0.59
N PRO A 143 -42.50 24.75 0.12
CA PRO A 143 -43.93 24.82 -0.19
C PRO A 143 -44.13 25.64 -1.47
N LEU A 144 -45.22 25.34 -2.18
CA LEU A 144 -45.75 26.11 -3.32
C LEU A 144 -46.00 27.58 -2.95
#